data_AF-A0A5P2QS13-F1
#
_entry.id   AF-A0A5P2QS13-F1
#
_cell.length_a   1.000
_cell.length_b   1.000
_cell.length_c   1.000
_cell.angle_alpha   90.00
_cell.angle_beta   90.00
_cell.angle_gamma   90.00
#
_symmetry.space_group_name_H-M   'P 1'
#
loop_
_entity.id
_entity.type
_entity.pdbx_description
1 polymer ?
#
loop_
_entity_poly.entity_id
_entity_poly.type
_entity_poly.pdbx_seq_one_letter_code
_entity_poly.pdbx_strand_id
1 'polypeptide(L)'
;MVGGYILQITPIRSGVSQIWVQGTGCEQHDELAVDVRDAPVMPKPGDSCWWQSGKVYCTGDTITLEKVGYSYDPRNVETDGGQ
;
A
#
# COMPACT_ATOMS: atom_id res chain seq x y z
N MET A 1 -8.98 -7.94 7.53
CA MET A 1 -7.59 -7.99 7.03
C MET A 1 -7.64 -7.54 5.59
N VAL A 2 -6.85 -6.55 5.21
CA VAL A 2 -6.80 -6.05 3.83
C VAL A 2 -5.35 -6.12 3.39
N GLY A 3 -5.10 -6.68 2.21
CA GLY A 3 -3.76 -7.00 1.77
C GLY A 3 -3.75 -7.81 0.48
N GLY A 4 -2.54 -8.05 -0.02
CA GLY A 4 -2.34 -8.63 -1.32
C GLY A 4 -0.86 -8.77 -1.67
N TYR A 5 -0.57 -9.01 -2.94
CA TYR A 5 0.78 -8.97 -3.47
C TYR A 5 1.07 -7.60 -4.07
N ILE A 6 2.24 -7.04 -3.75
CA ILE A 6 2.62 -5.72 -4.25
C ILE A 6 2.79 -5.77 -5.77
N LEU A 7 2.04 -4.93 -6.47
CA LEU A 7 2.21 -4.69 -7.90
C LEU A 7 3.26 -3.61 -8.14
N GLN A 8 3.16 -2.51 -7.39
CA GLN A 8 4.00 -1.34 -7.58
C GLN A 8 4.18 -0.56 -6.27
N ILE A 9 5.33 0.12 -6.17
CA ILE A 9 5.62 1.10 -5.12
C ILE A 9 6.00 2.41 -5.80
N THR A 10 5.31 3.49 -5.46
CA THR A 10 5.49 4.80 -6.10
C THR A 10 5.73 5.87 -5.03
N PRO A 11 6.85 6.61 -5.05
CA PRO A 11 7.00 7.79 -4.22
C PRO A 11 5.95 8.84 -4.60
N ILE A 12 5.15 9.32 -3.64
CA ILE A 12 4.08 10.30 -3.91
C ILE A 12 4.37 11.69 -3.32
N ARG A 13 5.18 11.75 -2.25
CA ARG A 13 5.73 12.99 -1.67
C ARG A 13 6.93 12.67 -0.79
N SER A 14 7.64 13.69 -0.32
CA SER A 14 8.84 13.50 0.52
C SER A 14 8.55 12.61 1.74
N GLY A 15 9.24 11.47 1.82
CA GLY A 15 9.13 10.52 2.92
C GLY A 15 7.85 9.67 2.92
N VAL A 16 7.06 9.67 1.83
CA VAL A 16 5.84 8.87 1.71
C VAL A 16 5.77 8.20 0.34
N SER A 17 5.58 6.89 0.37
CA SER A 17 5.35 6.07 -0.81
C SER A 17 3.95 5.45 -0.79
N GLN A 18 3.34 5.31 -1.95
CA GLN A 18 2.16 4.50 -2.16
C GLN A 18 2.59 3.05 -2.45
N ILE A 19 1.97 2.09 -1.75
CA ILE A 19 2.05 0.67 -2.05
C ILE A 19 0.74 0.24 -2.69
N TRP A 20 0.80 -0.22 -3.92
CA TRP A 20 -0.33 -0.78 -4.66
C TRP A 20 -0.24 -2.31 -4.65
N VAL A 21 -1.30 -2.96 -4.18
CA VAL A 21 -1.41 -4.43 -4.10
C VAL A 21 -2.59 -4.96 -4.91
N GLN A 22 -2.43 -6.20 -5.40
CA GLN A 22 -3.52 -7.04 -5.88
C GLN A 22 -4.10 -7.84 -4.71
N GLY A 23 -5.36 -7.61 -4.36
CA GLY A 23 -6.05 -8.37 -3.30
C GLY A 23 -6.12 -9.87 -3.58
N THR A 24 -6.04 -10.69 -2.53
CA THR A 24 -6.05 -12.16 -2.61
C THR A 24 -7.35 -12.82 -2.11
N GLY A 25 -8.37 -12.03 -1.77
CA GLY A 25 -9.67 -12.52 -1.28
C GLY A 25 -10.57 -13.09 -2.39
N CYS A 26 -11.70 -13.71 -2.01
CA CYS A 26 -12.68 -14.29 -2.95
C CYS A 26 -13.27 -13.29 -3.95
N GLU A 27 -13.25 -11.99 -3.62
CA GLU A 27 -13.49 -10.88 -4.55
C GLU A 27 -12.18 -10.55 -5.27
N GLN A 28 -11.73 -11.51 -6.09
CA GLN A 28 -10.37 -11.70 -6.63
C GLN A 28 -9.83 -10.58 -7.56
N HIS A 29 -10.42 -9.38 -7.55
CA HIS A 29 -10.10 -8.30 -8.49
C HIS A 29 -9.99 -6.90 -7.86
N ASP A 30 -10.09 -6.79 -6.53
CA ASP A 30 -9.90 -5.50 -5.86
C ASP A 30 -8.41 -5.21 -5.67
N GLU A 31 -7.90 -4.43 -6.62
CA GLU A 31 -6.66 -3.70 -6.51
C GLU A 31 -6.81 -2.56 -5.50
N LEU A 32 -5.88 -2.46 -4.55
CA LEU A 32 -5.94 -1.52 -3.45
C LEU A 32 -4.60 -0.86 -3.24
N ALA A 33 -4.61 0.40 -2.85
CA ALA A 33 -3.42 1.14 -2.48
C ALA A 33 -3.46 1.61 -1.03
N VAL A 34 -2.27 1.76 -0.46
CA VAL A 34 -2.06 2.33 0.86
C VAL A 34 -0.80 3.17 0.87
N ASP A 35 -0.89 4.35 1.46
CA ASP A 35 0.27 5.21 1.64
C ASP A 35 1.02 4.82 2.92
N VAL A 36 2.34 4.86 2.85
CA VAL A 36 3.22 4.51 3.96
C VAL A 36 4.33 5.54 4.12
N ARG A 37 4.81 5.72 5.35
CA ARG A 37 6.07 6.44 5.56
C ARG A 37 7.23 5.59 5.07
N ASP A 38 8.14 6.22 4.36
CA ASP A 38 9.36 5.58 3.89
C ASP A 38 10.21 5.11 5.07
N ALA A 39 10.80 3.93 4.92
CA ALA A 39 11.71 3.34 5.89
C ALA A 39 13.04 2.98 5.23
N PRO A 40 14.13 2.78 6.01
CA PRO A 40 15.42 2.36 5.46
C PRO A 40 15.36 1.07 4.64
N VAL A 41 14.40 0.19 4.98
CA VAL A 41 14.12 -1.04 4.24
C VAL A 41 12.67 -0.98 3.77
N MET A 42 12.48 -1.04 2.46
CA MET A 42 11.18 -1.08 1.81
C MET A 42 10.93 -2.47 1.21
N PRO A 43 9.68 -2.93 1.15
CA PRO A 43 9.33 -4.16 0.44
C PRO A 43 9.51 -3.96 -1.07
N LYS A 44 9.31 -5.03 -1.85
CA LYS A 44 9.47 -5.03 -3.31
C LYS A 44 8.20 -5.52 -4.01
N PRO A 45 8.00 -5.16 -5.29
CA PRO A 45 6.99 -5.82 -6.11
C PRO A 45 7.09 -7.34 -6.05
N GLY A 46 5.96 -8.01 -5.88
CA GLY A 46 5.84 -9.45 -5.66
C GLY A 46 5.79 -9.87 -4.19
N ASP A 47 6.23 -9.02 -3.24
CA ASP A 47 6.09 -9.33 -1.81
C ASP A 47 4.62 -9.30 -1.38
N SER A 48 4.26 -10.14 -0.41
CA SER A 48 2.96 -10.04 0.24
C SER A 48 2.96 -8.91 1.26
N CYS A 49 1.87 -8.13 1.30
CA CYS A 49 1.63 -7.13 2.32
C CYS A 49 0.19 -7.15 2.80
N TRP A 50 -0.02 -6.76 4.04
CA TRP A 50 -1.33 -6.54 4.62
C TRP A 50 -1.27 -5.42 5.66
N TRP A 51 -2.41 -4.83 6.00
CA TRP A 51 -2.44 -3.73 6.97
C TRP A 51 -3.56 -3.84 7.98
N GLN A 52 -3.27 -3.36 9.18
CA GLN A 52 -4.20 -3.24 10.29
C GLN A 52 -3.74 -2.15 11.24
N SER A 53 -4.69 -1.39 11.81
CA SER A 53 -4.44 -0.45 12.91
C SER A 53 -3.24 0.50 12.70
N GLY A 54 -3.16 1.15 11.53
CA GLY A 54 -2.14 2.16 11.26
C GLY A 54 -0.74 1.60 10.91
N LYS A 55 -0.61 0.28 10.73
CA LYS A 55 0.62 -0.37 10.30
C LYS A 55 0.41 -1.19 9.03
N VAL A 56 1.46 -1.30 8.23
CA VAL A 56 1.53 -2.17 7.05
C VAL A 56 2.65 -3.18 7.30
N TYR A 57 2.32 -4.46 7.19
CA TYR A 57 3.21 -5.59 7.40
C TYR A 57 3.49 -6.26 6.06
N CYS A 58 4.76 -6.50 5.76
CA CYS A 58 5.19 -7.02 4.47
C CYS A 58 6.21 -8.15 4.63
N THR A 59 6.28 -9.01 3.61
CA THR A 59 7.27 -10.10 3.50
C THR A 59 7.22 -11.02 4.73
N GLY A 60 6.01 -11.51 5.06
CA GLY A 60 5.79 -12.33 6.26
C GLY A 60 6.11 -11.59 7.56
N ASP A 61 5.70 -10.32 7.64
CA ASP A 61 5.84 -9.42 8.80
C ASP A 61 7.29 -9.04 9.16
N THR A 62 8.26 -9.34 8.30
CA THR A 62 9.66 -8.95 8.50
C THR A 62 9.92 -7.46 8.26
N ILE A 63 9.07 -6.83 7.46
CA ILE A 63 9.07 -5.38 7.23
C ILE A 63 7.77 -4.81 7.81
N THR A 64 7.88 -3.81 8.68
CA THR A 64 6.74 -3.08 9.24
C THR A 64 6.88 -1.59 8.91
N LEU A 65 5.87 -1.03 8.24
CA LEU A 65 5.81 0.38 7.86
C LEU A 65 4.68 1.10 8.60
N GLU A 66 4.79 2.42 8.73
CA GLU A 66 3.71 3.25 9.25
C GLU A 66 2.74 3.61 8.14
N LYS A 67 1.46 3.26 8.32
CA LYS A 67 0.40 3.62 7.39
C LYS A 67 0.06 5.10 7.52
N VAL A 68 -0.14 5.75 6.38
CA VAL A 68 -0.61 7.14 6.28
C VAL A 68 -2.03 7.13 5.71
N GLY A 69 -3.02 7.48 6.53
CA GLY A 69 -4.42 7.56 6.11
C GLY A 69 -5.12 6.21 5.90
N TYR A 70 -6.08 6.19 4.96
CA TYR A 70 -6.90 5.03 4.63
C TYR A 70 -6.39 4.32 3.37
N SER A 71 -6.79 3.06 3.16
CA SER A 71 -6.57 2.40 1.87
C SER A 71 -7.65 2.84 0.88
N TYR A 72 -7.32 2.91 -0.40
CA TYR A 72 -8.18 3.44 -1.46
C TYR A 72 -8.00 2.66 -2.77
N ASP A 73 -8.92 2.82 -3.72
CA ASP A 73 -8.72 2.32 -5.09
C ASP A 73 -7.75 3.26 -5.82
N PRO A 74 -6.55 2.80 -6.21
CA PRO A 74 -5.56 3.64 -6.88
C PRO A 74 -5.99 4.14 -8.26
N ARG A 75 -7.04 3.56 -8.85
CA ARG A 75 -7.58 3.96 -10.16
C ARG A 75 -8.60 5.10 -10.05
N ASN A 76 -9.20 5.27 -8.88
CA ASN A 76 -10.21 6.29 -8.58
C ASN A 76 -9.69 7.40 -7.67
N VAL A 77 -8.37 7.63 -7.64
CA VAL A 77 -7.83 8.83 -7.00
C VAL A 77 -8.24 10.01 -7.88
N GLU A 78 -9.39 10.61 -7.59
CA GLU A 78 -9.74 11.92 -8.12
C GLU A 78 -8.52 12.81 -7.87
N THR A 79 -7.92 13.27 -8.96
CA THR A 79 -6.93 14.31 -8.92
C THR A 79 -7.71 15.54 -8.47
N ASP A 80 -7.72 15.82 -7.17
CA ASP A 80 -8.16 17.11 -6.63
C ASP A 80 -7.10 18.12 -7.09
N GLY A 81 -7.17 18.44 -8.38
CA GLY A 81 -6.44 19.49 -9.03
C GLY A 81 -6.94 20.77 -8.41
N GLY A 82 -6.08 21.36 -7.58
CA GLY A 82 -6.40 22.55 -6.83
C GLY A 82 -7.06 23.63 -7.68
N GLN A 83 -8.02 24.30 -7.04
CA GLN A 83 -8.49 25.61 -7.43
C GLN A 83 -8.51 26.51 -6.20
#